data_AF-A0A2T2MZI7-F1
#
_entry.id   AF-A0A2T2MZI7-F1
#
_cell.length_a   1.000
_cell.length_b   1.000
_cell.length_c   1.000
_cell.angle_alpha   90.00
_cell.angle_beta   90.00
_cell.angle_gamma   90.00
#
_symmetry.space_group_name_H-M   'P 1'
#
loop_
_entity.id
_entity.type
_entity.pdbx_description
1 polymer ?
#
loop_
_entity_poly.entity_id
_entity_poly.type
_entity_poly.pdbx_seq_one_letter_code
_entity_poly.pdbx_strand_id
1 'polypeptide(L)'
;MAHLQYFQDKLGYHFINSNLLDEAFIAAGAPVSRTDIEGPVQGNKRLALVGDAVLRLCVLDEWYPEGADTETGDNLVEDVGTNEKLKQIANEWKL
;
A
#
# COMPACT_ATOMS: atom_id res chain seq x y z
N MET A 1 -17.49 1.75 7.97
CA MET A 1 -17.98 0.52 7.31
C MET A 1 -18.41 0.74 5.85
N ALA A 2 -19.37 1.63 5.54
CA ALA A 2 -19.81 1.84 4.14
C ALA A 2 -18.70 2.31 3.17
N HIS A 3 -17.77 3.16 3.65
CA HIS A 3 -16.64 3.66 2.84
C HIS A 3 -15.65 2.56 2.43
N LEU A 4 -15.40 1.58 3.31
CA LEU A 4 -14.49 0.47 3.03
C LEU A 4 -15.12 -0.56 2.10
N GLN A 5 -16.43 -0.78 2.23
CA GLN A 5 -17.15 -1.63 1.27
C GLN A 5 -17.07 -1.04 -0.15
N TYR A 6 -17.37 0.25 -0.30
CA TYR A 6 -17.23 0.94 -1.58
C TYR A 6 -15.81 0.85 -2.15
N PHE A 7 -14.79 0.99 -1.29
CA PHE A 7 -13.40 0.85 -1.72
C PHE A 7 -13.09 -0.56 -2.22
N GLN A 8 -13.53 -1.60 -1.50
CA GLN A 8 -13.37 -2.99 -1.94
C GLN A 8 -14.09 -3.28 -3.26
N ASP A 9 -15.31 -2.75 -3.43
CA ASP A 9 -16.07 -2.86 -4.67
C ASP A 9 -15.32 -2.18 -5.84
N LYS A 10 -14.77 -0.98 -5.61
CA LYS A 10 -13.97 -0.23 -6.60
C LYS A 10 -12.64 -0.94 -6.92
N LEU A 11 -12.01 -1.55 -5.92
CA LEU A 11 -10.78 -2.33 -6.08
C LEU A 11 -11.03 -3.65 -6.82
N GLY A 12 -12.28 -4.14 -6.85
CA GLY A 12 -12.63 -5.47 -7.32
C GLY A 12 -12.08 -6.58 -6.42
N TYR A 13 -11.72 -6.26 -5.17
CA TYR A 13 -11.13 -7.18 -4.21
C TYR A 13 -11.78 -7.01 -2.84
N HIS A 14 -12.33 -8.10 -2.33
CA HIS A 14 -12.91 -8.17 -1.00
C HIS A 14 -11.95 -8.88 -0.05
N PHE A 15 -11.55 -8.17 1.00
CA PHE A 15 -10.71 -8.74 2.03
C PHE A 15 -11.49 -9.79 2.81
N ILE A 16 -10.93 -10.99 2.92
CA ILE A 16 -11.45 -12.04 3.82
C ILE A 16 -11.39 -11.54 5.28
N ASN A 17 -10.33 -10.81 5.62
CA ASN A 17 -10.16 -10.15 6.91
C ASN A 17 -10.14 -8.63 6.72
N SER A 18 -11.29 -7.98 6.91
CA SER A 18 -11.46 -6.54 6.76
C SER A 18 -10.60 -5.71 7.73
N ASN A 19 -10.16 -6.31 8.85
CA ASN A 19 -9.31 -5.61 9.82
C ASN A 19 -7.96 -5.19 9.22
N LEU A 20 -7.46 -5.92 8.20
CA LEU A 20 -6.24 -5.54 7.49
C LEU A 20 -6.45 -4.28 6.66
N LEU A 21 -7.63 -4.12 6.07
CA LEU A 21 -8.00 -2.91 5.35
C LEU A 21 -8.21 -1.75 6.33
N ASP A 22 -8.89 -1.98 7.45
CA ASP A 22 -9.04 -0.99 8.51
C ASP A 22 -7.66 -0.46 8.95
N GLU A 23 -6.73 -1.37 9.23
CA GLU A 23 -5.37 -1.01 9.64
C GLU A 23 -4.60 -0.24 8.57
N ALA A 24 -4.71 -0.62 7.29
CA ALA A 24 -4.03 0.04 6.19
C ALA A 24 -4.38 1.54 6.09
N PHE A 25 -5.60 1.92 6.48
CA PHE A 25 -6.09 3.30 6.50
C PHE A 25 -5.73 4.08 7.78
N ILE A 26 -5.13 3.44 8.79
CA ILE A 26 -4.69 4.11 10.02
C ILE A 26 -3.30 4.70 9.78
N ALA A 27 -3.23 6.01 9.50
CA ALA A 27 -1.96 6.69 9.33
C ALA A 27 -1.10 6.65 10.59
N ALA A 28 0.21 6.49 10.42
CA ALA A 28 1.16 6.55 11.51
C ALA A 28 1.22 7.94 12.15
N GLY A 29 1.21 8.01 13.48
CA GLY A 29 1.23 9.28 14.21
C GLY A 29 -0.13 9.97 14.33
N ALA A 30 -1.22 9.33 13.89
CA ALA A 30 -2.56 9.74 14.30
C ALA A 30 -2.64 9.70 15.84
N PRO A 31 -3.01 10.81 16.51
CA PRO A 31 -2.97 10.89 17.95
C PRO A 31 -3.99 9.91 18.53
N VAL A 32 -3.50 8.93 19.28
CA VAL A 32 -4.29 7.97 20.06
C VAL A 32 -5.10 7.02 19.17
N SER A 33 -4.58 5.80 18.93
CA SER A 33 -5.51 4.65 18.95
C SER A 33 -6.10 4.70 20.35
N ARG A 34 -7.32 5.22 20.45
CA ARG A 34 -8.21 5.24 21.61
C ARG A 34 -7.64 4.53 22.85
N THR A 35 -7.59 5.20 24.01
CA THR A 35 -7.14 4.59 25.29
C THR A 35 -7.91 3.33 25.70
N ASP A 36 -8.98 3.00 24.99
CA ASP A 36 -9.86 1.84 25.08
C ASP A 36 -9.66 0.78 23.97
N ILE A 37 -8.78 0.99 22.98
CA ILE A 37 -8.56 0.07 21.84
C ILE A 37 -7.06 -0.13 21.61
N GLU A 38 -6.59 -1.38 21.75
CA GLU A 38 -5.26 -1.82 21.33
C GLU A 38 -5.14 -1.78 19.79
N GLY A 39 -4.98 -0.59 19.22
CA GLY A 39 -4.38 -0.43 17.91
C GLY A 39 -2.85 -0.37 18.03
N PRO A 40 -2.07 -0.90 17.07
CA PRO A 40 -0.63 -0.74 17.13
C PRO A 40 -0.27 0.74 16.99
N VAL A 41 0.55 1.25 17.92
CA VAL A 41 1.07 2.64 17.98
C VAL A 41 1.68 3.10 16.64
N GLN A 42 2.07 2.17 15.78
CA GLN A 42 2.70 2.42 14.50
C GLN A 42 1.71 2.60 13.32
N GLY A 43 0.41 2.41 13.53
CA GLY A 43 -0.59 2.46 12.46
C GLY A 43 -0.27 1.48 11.32
N ASN A 44 -0.46 1.92 10.09
CA ASN A 44 -0.23 1.12 8.87
C ASN A 44 1.24 0.83 8.55
N LYS A 45 2.22 1.32 9.34
CA LYS A 45 3.66 1.20 9.01
C LYS A 45 4.12 -0.22 8.71
N ARG A 46 3.64 -1.21 9.46
CA ARG A 46 4.03 -2.61 9.22
C ARG A 46 3.47 -3.14 7.89
N LEU A 47 2.24 -2.74 7.54
CA LEU A 47 1.62 -3.08 6.26
C LEU A 47 2.28 -2.34 5.11
N ALA A 48 2.64 -1.07 5.31
CA ALA A 48 3.35 -0.26 4.33
C ALA A 48 4.74 -0.85 4.02
N LEU A 49 5.48 -1.33 5.03
CA LEU A 49 6.76 -2.00 4.83
C LEU A 49 6.64 -3.29 4.01
N VAL A 50 5.62 -4.10 4.28
CA VAL A 50 5.34 -5.30 3.45
C VAL A 50 4.91 -4.89 2.05
N GLY A 51 4.07 -3.87 1.93
CA GLY A 51 3.59 -3.34 0.65
C GLY A 51 4.73 -2.84 -0.25
N ASP A 52 5.73 -2.17 0.33
CA ASP A 52 6.92 -1.72 -0.39
C ASP A 52 7.69 -2.88 -1.04
N ALA A 53 7.92 -3.96 -0.28
CA ALA A 53 8.57 -5.17 -0.79
C ALA A 53 7.74 -5.86 -1.88
N VAL A 54 6.41 -5.93 -1.71
CA VAL A 54 5.51 -6.53 -2.71
C VAL A 54 5.49 -5.71 -4.00
N LEU A 55 5.39 -4.38 -3.91
CA LEU A 55 5.44 -3.50 -5.07
C LEU A 55 6.75 -3.66 -5.84
N ARG A 56 7.88 -3.68 -5.14
CA ARG A 56 9.19 -3.93 -5.76
C ARG A 56 9.24 -5.27 -6.47
N LEU A 57 8.71 -6.33 -5.86
CA LEU A 57 8.65 -7.64 -6.48
C LEU A 57 7.79 -7.63 -7.74
N CYS A 58 6.59 -7.03 -7.72
CA CYS A 58 5.71 -6.96 -8.88
C CYS A 58 6.36 -6.25 -10.07
N VAL A 59 7.03 -5.11 -9.83
CA VAL A 59 7.74 -4.38 -10.88
C VAL A 59 8.87 -5.22 -11.48
N LEU A 60 9.66 -5.89 -10.63
CA LEU A 60 10.77 -6.72 -11.10
C LEU A 60 10.29 -8.02 -11.77
N ASP A 61 9.16 -8.58 -11.36
CA ASP A 61 8.57 -9.78 -11.99
C ASP A 61 8.09 -9.49 -13.41
N GLU A 62 7.54 -8.29 -13.66
CA GLU A 62 7.19 -7.84 -15.02
C GLU A 62 8.42 -7.54 -15.87
N TRP A 63 9.45 -6.92 -15.27
CA TRP A 63 10.69 -6.54 -15.97
C TRP A 63 11.60 -7.76 -16.28
N TYR A 64 11.73 -8.72 -15.37
CA TYR A 64 12.72 -9.80 -15.45
C TYR A 64 12.64 -10.65 -16.74
N PRO A 65 11.46 -11.04 -17.25
CA PRO A 65 11.33 -11.79 -18.50
C PRO A 65 11.84 -11.06 -19.74
N GLU A 66 11.93 -9.72 -19.71
CA GLU A 66 12.36 -8.91 -20.86
C GLU A 66 13.87 -9.03 -21.12
N GLY A 67 14.64 -9.59 -20.18
CA GLY A 67 16.08 -9.78 -20.32
C GLY A 67 16.89 -8.47 -20.36
N ALA A 68 16.28 -7.37 -19.90
CA ALA A 68 16.93 -6.07 -19.77
C ALA A 68 18.00 -6.09 -18.65
N ASP A 69 18.86 -5.08 -18.62
CA ASP A 69 19.93 -4.97 -17.62
C ASP A 69 19.40 -4.52 -16.25
N THR A 70 20.19 -4.79 -15.21
CA THR A 70 19.81 -4.50 -13.82
C THR A 70 19.61 -3.00 -13.56
N GLU A 71 20.26 -2.12 -14.33
CA GLU A 71 20.06 -0.67 -14.24
C GLU A 71 18.63 -0.28 -14.65
N THR A 72 18.14 -0.86 -15.75
CA THR A 72 16.75 -0.67 -16.20
C THR A 72 15.76 -1.14 -15.14
N GLY A 73 16.00 -2.29 -14.52
CA GLY A 73 15.14 -2.82 -13.46
C GLY A 73 15.12 -1.95 -12.20
N ASP A 74 16.28 -1.42 -11.80
CA ASP A 74 16.39 -0.54 -10.62
C ASP A 74 15.70 0.81 -10.85
N ASN A 75 15.91 1.40 -12.04
CA ASN A 75 15.24 2.65 -12.44
C ASN A 75 13.70 2.51 -12.45
N LEU A 76 13.17 1.37 -12.93
CA LEU A 76 11.72 1.09 -12.89
C LEU A 76 11.17 1.03 -11.46
N VAL A 77 11.92 0.41 -10.54
CA VAL A 77 11.53 0.36 -9.13
C VAL A 77 11.54 1.76 -8.52
N GLU A 78 12.55 2.57 -8.80
CA GLU A 78 12.60 3.96 -8.32
C GLU A 78 11.44 4.79 -8.86
N ASP A 79 11.12 4.69 -10.16
CA ASP A 79 10.04 5.46 -10.79
C ASP A 79 8.65 5.14 -10.21
N VAL A 80 8.38 3.86 -9.92
CA VAL A 80 7.08 3.40 -9.40
C VAL A 80 6.97 3.55 -7.88
N GLY A 81 8.06 3.30 -7.16
CA GLY A 81 8.09 3.20 -5.70
C GLY A 81 8.18 4.53 -4.95
N THR A 82 8.34 5.67 -5.63
CA THR A 82 8.44 6.95 -4.92
C THR A 82 7.17 7.31 -4.16
N ASN A 83 7.34 7.91 -2.97
CA ASN A 83 6.23 8.45 -2.18
C ASN A 83 5.37 9.45 -2.97
N GLU A 84 5.98 10.22 -3.87
CA GLU A 84 5.26 11.18 -4.73
C GLU A 84 4.34 10.46 -5.72
N LYS A 85 4.85 9.43 -6.40
CA LYS A 85 4.08 8.63 -7.35
C LYS A 85 2.93 7.89 -6.66
N LEU A 86 3.22 7.23 -5.54
CA LEU A 86 2.20 6.52 -4.75
C LEU A 86 1.14 7.48 -4.21
N LYS A 87 1.53 8.70 -3.80
CA LYS A 87 0.58 9.75 -3.40
C LYS A 87 -0.28 10.23 -4.56
N GLN A 88 0.27 10.38 -5.76
CA GLN A 88 -0.50 10.74 -6.96
C GLN A 88 -1.57 9.67 -7.24
N ILE A 89 -1.19 8.39 -7.22
CA ILE A 89 -2.13 7.28 -7.41
C ILE A 89 -3.20 7.29 -6.32
N ALA A 90 -2.82 7.47 -5.05
CA ALA A 90 -3.80 7.57 -3.95
C ALA A 90 -4.83 8.70 -4.19
N ASN A 91 -4.38 9.86 -4.66
CA ASN A 91 -5.27 10.99 -5.00
C ASN A 91 -6.21 10.65 -6.17
N GLU A 92 -5.72 10.01 -7.23
CA GLU A 92 -6.55 9.54 -8.37
C GLU A 92 -7.61 8.54 -7.90
N TRP A 93 -7.27 7.74 -6.90
CA TRP A 93 -8.16 6.79 -6.26
C TRP A 93 -9.11 7.43 -5.23
N LYS A 94 -8.91 8.70 -4.90
CA LYS A 94 -9.64 9.49 -3.89
C LYS A 94 -9.46 8.94 -2.47
N LEU A 95 -8.23 8.56 -2.14
CA LEU A 95 -7.79 8.11 -0.82
C LEU A 95 -7.19 9.24 0.02
#